data_AF-A0A1U7WRX5-F1
#
_entry.id   AF-A0A1U7WRX5-F1
#
_cell.length_a   1.000
_cell.length_b   1.000
_cell.length_c   1.000
_cell.angle_alpha   90.00
_cell.angle_beta   90.00
_cell.angle_gamma   90.00
#
_symmetry.space_group_name_H-M   'P 1'
#
loop_
_entity.id
_entity.type
_entity.pdbx_description
1 polymer ?
#
loop_
_entity_poly.entity_id
_entity_poly.type
_entity_poly.pdbx_seq_one_letter_code
_entity_poly.pdbx_strand_id
1 'polypeptide(L)'
;MHAMWMSVTETIKCGGKLIDVWPQQQKPVKRKCNRTSFEKKTHYYEVTPRENPAINSTFQHKYPRRRWFYELEIGDPSRNVIEKIFRAASTNPSKQSRKIKKVLRVNNTVDILEKFEKYRETVKRRSFEHKYNNNMHPRSIVDGNELLQFHVTTMTCYSGKKKIISEICKDPSCCVCRLLQSGFRNSRDGIQLSTSSDAPCERASRFSNRKNVKRAVIVCRIIAGRVVNKDNINLGEEYDSVASGLHLSSQCLIVKDSSAVLPCFVIVLN
;
A
#
# COMPACT_ATOMS: atom_id res chain seq x y z
N MET A 1 -3.13 -11.00 -40.43
CA MET A 1 -3.22 -12.41 -40.01
C MET A 1 -3.44 -12.40 -38.49
N HIS A 2 -4.71 -12.39 -38.06
CA HIS A 2 -5.43 -13.52 -37.45
C HIS A 2 -4.82 -14.03 -36.14
N ALA A 3 -5.66 -13.99 -35.10
CA ALA A 3 -5.38 -14.28 -33.70
C ALA A 3 -5.09 -15.76 -33.41
N MET A 4 -4.45 -16.05 -32.28
CA MET A 4 -4.81 -17.22 -31.49
C MET A 4 -4.51 -16.99 -30.00
N TRP A 5 -5.55 -16.67 -29.24
CA TRP A 5 -5.58 -16.85 -27.80
C TRP A 5 -5.93 -18.31 -27.53
N MET A 6 -5.04 -19.04 -26.86
CA MET A 6 -5.33 -20.38 -26.35
C MET A 6 -5.83 -20.25 -24.91
N SER A 7 -7.13 -20.48 -24.73
CA SER A 7 -7.74 -20.78 -23.44
C SER A 7 -7.30 -22.17 -22.99
N VAL A 8 -6.60 -22.27 -21.86
CA VAL A 8 -6.41 -23.57 -21.18
C VAL A 8 -7.42 -23.63 -20.04
N THR A 9 -8.57 -24.26 -20.32
CA THR A 9 -9.47 -24.79 -19.30
C THR A 9 -9.19 -26.28 -19.15
N GLU A 10 -8.34 -26.66 -18.21
CA GLU A 10 -8.27 -28.05 -17.76
C GLU A 10 -8.20 -28.13 -16.23
N THR A 11 -9.24 -28.74 -15.67
CA THR A 11 -9.37 -29.12 -14.28
C THR A 11 -8.39 -30.24 -13.95
N ILE A 12 -7.28 -29.92 -13.29
CA ILE A 12 -6.38 -30.92 -12.71
C ILE A 12 -6.91 -31.31 -11.34
N LYS A 13 -7.49 -32.52 -11.25
CA LYS A 13 -7.78 -33.19 -9.99
C LYS A 13 -6.47 -33.71 -9.38
N CYS A 14 -5.93 -33.02 -8.38
CA CYS A 14 -4.83 -33.56 -7.57
C CYS A 14 -5.37 -34.51 -6.50
N GLY A 15 -5.41 -35.81 -6.83
CA GLY A 15 -5.50 -36.89 -5.85
C GLY A 15 -4.16 -37.62 -5.78
N GLY A 16 -3.45 -37.52 -4.65
CA GLY A 16 -2.21 -38.25 -4.42
C GLY A 16 -1.78 -38.16 -2.96
N LYS A 17 -1.80 -39.30 -2.26
CA LYS A 17 -1.43 -39.46 -0.86
C LYS A 17 0.08 -39.27 -0.66
N LEU A 18 0.42 -38.62 0.44
CA LEU A 18 1.76 -38.44 0.99
C LEU A 18 2.33 -39.76 1.53
N ILE A 19 3.35 -40.29 0.89
CA ILE A 19 4.35 -41.17 1.53
C ILE A 19 5.67 -41.14 0.72
N ASP A 20 6.73 -40.82 1.47
CA ASP A 20 8.16 -41.13 1.29
C ASP A 20 8.94 -40.59 0.08
N VAL A 21 9.98 -39.79 0.35
CA VAL A 21 11.38 -40.25 0.46
C VAL A 21 12.31 -39.03 0.65
N TRP A 22 13.05 -39.02 1.76
CA TRP A 22 14.22 -38.18 2.04
C TRP A 22 15.49 -38.94 1.59
N PRO A 23 16.50 -38.25 1.01
CA PRO A 23 17.82 -38.31 1.65
C PRO A 23 18.63 -36.99 1.61
N GLN A 24 18.92 -36.48 2.81
CA GLN A 24 20.24 -36.23 3.42
C GLN A 24 21.35 -35.50 2.63
N GLN A 25 21.64 -34.28 3.13
CA GLN A 25 22.92 -33.55 3.26
C GLN A 25 24.10 -33.88 2.32
N GLN A 26 24.57 -32.87 1.57
CA GLN A 26 25.96 -32.75 1.10
C GLN A 26 26.55 -31.35 1.33
N LYS A 27 27.87 -31.36 1.58
CA LYS A 27 28.77 -30.35 2.18
C LYS A 27 29.15 -29.20 1.23
N PRO A 28 29.73 -28.08 1.74
CA PRO A 28 29.95 -26.86 0.97
C PRO A 28 31.24 -26.89 0.15
N VAL A 29 31.15 -26.39 -1.09
CA VAL A 29 32.27 -26.22 -2.03
C VAL A 29 33.01 -24.90 -1.76
N LYS A 30 34.33 -25.02 -1.57
CA LYS A 30 35.28 -23.92 -1.34
C LYS A 30 35.48 -23.10 -2.62
N ARG A 31 35.35 -21.77 -2.54
CA ARG A 31 35.96 -20.84 -3.51
C ARG A 31 36.99 -19.96 -2.79
N LYS A 32 38.24 -20.07 -3.24
CA LYS A 32 39.39 -19.26 -2.82
C LYS A 32 39.23 -17.83 -3.35
N CYS A 33 39.54 -16.83 -2.52
CA CYS A 33 39.97 -15.53 -3.00
C CYS A 33 41.07 -15.02 -2.06
N ASN A 34 42.23 -14.75 -2.63
CA ASN A 34 43.46 -14.43 -1.92
C ASN A 34 43.37 -13.07 -1.20
N ARG A 35 43.84 -13.06 0.04
CA ARG A 35 44.28 -11.86 0.77
C ARG A 35 45.68 -11.49 0.28
N THR A 36 45.88 -10.23 -0.08
CA THR A 36 47.18 -9.57 0.07
C THR A 36 46.96 -8.28 0.84
N SER A 37 47.87 -8.02 1.76
CA SER A 37 47.78 -7.04 2.83
C SER A 37 49.00 -6.12 2.78
N PHE A 38 48.76 -4.82 2.95
CA PHE A 38 49.67 -3.75 3.39
C PHE A 38 50.81 -3.30 2.44
N GLU A 39 50.82 -2.00 2.12
CA GLU A 39 51.69 -1.04 2.80
C GLU A 39 51.25 0.42 2.54
N LYS A 40 51.29 1.23 3.59
CA LYS A 40 51.08 2.69 3.56
C LYS A 40 52.42 3.37 3.28
N LYS A 41 52.48 4.28 2.31
CA LYS A 41 53.48 5.35 2.26
C LYS A 41 52.82 6.68 1.90
N THR A 42 52.92 7.62 2.84
CA THR A 42 52.57 9.03 2.74
C THR A 42 53.63 9.76 1.91
N HIS A 43 53.22 10.51 0.89
CA HIS A 43 54.05 11.57 0.29
C HIS A 43 53.22 12.85 0.22
N TYR A 44 53.70 13.86 0.92
CA TYR A 44 53.23 15.24 0.87
C TYR A 44 53.79 15.90 -0.40
N TYR A 45 52.93 16.58 -1.14
CA TYR A 45 53.32 17.65 -2.07
C TYR A 45 52.27 18.76 -1.98
N GLU A 46 52.71 19.94 -1.55
CA GLU A 46 51.95 21.18 -1.60
C GLU A 46 51.82 21.61 -3.06
N VAL A 47 50.58 21.89 -3.50
CA VAL A 47 50.31 22.55 -4.77
C VAL A 47 49.40 23.75 -4.48
N THR A 48 49.92 24.93 -4.76
CA THR A 48 49.27 26.22 -4.59
C THR A 48 48.10 26.41 -5.57
N PRO A 49 47.07 27.21 -5.21
CA PRO A 49 45.82 27.28 -5.96
C PRO A 49 45.97 28.14 -7.22
N ARG A 50 45.62 27.62 -8.40
CA ARG A 50 45.34 28.43 -9.59
C ARG A 50 43.84 28.64 -9.70
N GLU A 51 43.43 29.89 -9.57
CA GLU A 51 42.07 30.37 -9.81
C GLU A 51 41.70 30.13 -11.28
N ASN A 52 40.57 29.44 -11.51
CA ASN A 52 39.91 29.38 -12.82
C ASN A 52 38.50 29.98 -12.68
N PRO A 53 38.09 30.87 -13.59
CA PRO A 53 36.88 31.68 -13.43
C PRO A 53 35.60 30.83 -13.51
N ALA A 54 34.70 31.11 -12.58
CA ALA A 54 33.40 30.46 -12.44
C ALA A 54 32.52 30.70 -13.67
N ILE A 55 32.32 29.65 -14.48
CA ILE A 55 31.20 29.58 -15.40
C ILE A 55 29.96 29.24 -14.57
N ASN A 56 29.20 30.27 -14.20
CA ASN A 56 27.88 30.15 -13.57
C ASN A 56 26.89 29.52 -14.55
N SER A 57 26.92 28.20 -14.68
CA SER A 57 25.92 27.45 -15.42
C SER A 57 24.78 27.07 -14.48
N THR A 58 23.76 27.92 -14.41
CA THR A 58 22.51 27.63 -13.71
C THR A 58 21.67 26.63 -14.52
N PHE A 59 22.15 25.40 -14.67
CA PHE A 59 21.28 24.29 -15.04
C PHE A 59 20.44 23.94 -13.82
N GLN A 60 19.29 24.60 -13.68
CA GLN A 60 18.20 24.06 -12.88
C GLN A 60 17.83 22.71 -13.49
N HIS A 61 18.38 21.63 -12.94
CA HIS A 61 17.86 20.28 -13.11
C HIS A 61 16.43 20.27 -12.58
N LYS A 62 15.46 20.61 -13.42
CA LYS A 62 14.05 20.34 -13.16
C LYS A 62 13.90 18.83 -13.28
N TYR A 63 14.14 18.13 -12.16
CA TYR A 63 13.80 16.73 -12.03
C TYR A 63 12.36 16.53 -12.55
N PRO A 64 12.11 15.53 -13.42
CA PRO A 64 10.80 15.30 -13.96
C PRO A 64 9.80 15.13 -12.82
N ARG A 65 8.71 15.90 -12.86
CA ARG A 65 7.69 15.84 -11.82
C ARG A 65 7.11 14.43 -11.76
N ARG A 66 7.21 13.81 -10.60
CA ARG A 66 6.63 12.49 -10.34
C ARG A 66 5.13 12.54 -10.64
N ARG A 67 4.68 11.63 -11.50
CA ARG A 67 3.25 11.36 -11.68
C ARG A 67 2.77 10.49 -10.53
N TRP A 68 1.88 11.04 -9.70
CA TRP A 68 1.31 10.37 -8.54
C TRP A 68 0.05 9.57 -8.88
N PHE A 69 -0.64 9.95 -9.95
CA PHE A 69 -1.89 9.32 -10.35
C PHE A 69 -1.99 9.06 -11.85
N TYR A 70 -2.75 8.03 -12.17
CA TYR A 70 -3.31 7.79 -13.49
C TYR A 70 -4.83 7.73 -13.37
N GLU A 71 -5.53 8.62 -14.07
CA GLU A 71 -6.98 8.56 -14.13
C GLU A 71 -7.41 7.37 -14.99
N LEU A 72 -8.38 6.59 -14.49
CA LEU A 72 -8.96 5.47 -15.22
C LEU A 72 -10.23 5.92 -15.91
N GLU A 73 -10.28 5.78 -17.23
CA GLU A 73 -11.43 6.15 -18.06
C GLU A 73 -12.59 5.16 -17.90
N ILE A 74 -13.78 5.62 -18.27
CA ILE A 74 -14.97 4.75 -18.30
C ILE A 74 -14.71 3.64 -19.31
N GLY A 75 -14.95 2.38 -18.92
CA GLY A 75 -14.66 1.20 -19.73
C GLY A 75 -13.33 0.52 -19.41
N ASP A 76 -12.42 1.17 -18.67
CA ASP A 76 -11.20 0.52 -18.18
C ASP A 76 -11.53 -0.70 -17.28
N PRO A 77 -10.95 -1.89 -17.54
CA PRO A 77 -11.24 -3.09 -16.74
C PRO A 77 -10.94 -2.92 -15.25
N SER A 78 -9.85 -2.24 -14.91
CA SER A 78 -9.48 -2.01 -13.50
C SER A 78 -10.48 -1.07 -12.84
N ARG A 79 -10.93 -0.02 -13.54
CA ARG A 79 -12.01 0.84 -13.06
C ARG A 79 -13.28 0.05 -12.78
N ASN A 80 -13.70 -0.80 -13.70
CA ASN A 80 -14.93 -1.60 -13.56
C ASN A 80 -14.87 -2.49 -12.30
N VAL A 81 -13.73 -3.14 -12.04
CA VAL A 81 -13.52 -3.96 -10.84
C VAL A 81 -13.58 -3.11 -9.58
N ILE A 82 -12.87 -1.99 -9.54
CA ILE A 82 -12.82 -1.11 -8.36
C ILE A 82 -14.19 -0.50 -8.04
N GLU A 83 -14.93 -0.06 -9.06
CA GLU A 83 -16.30 0.41 -8.87
C GLU A 83 -17.22 -0.70 -8.34
N LYS A 84 -17.08 -1.94 -8.84
CA LYS A 84 -17.86 -3.08 -8.35
C LYS A 84 -17.56 -3.39 -6.88
N ILE A 85 -16.29 -3.44 -6.50
CA ILE A 85 -15.87 -3.68 -5.11
C ILE A 85 -16.40 -2.57 -4.19
N PHE A 86 -16.24 -1.31 -4.61
CA PHE A 86 -16.72 -0.17 -3.85
C PHE A 86 -18.24 -0.18 -3.62
N ARG A 87 -19.02 -0.58 -4.63
CA ARG A 87 -20.48 -0.71 -4.53
C ARG A 87 -20.88 -1.87 -3.62
N ALA A 88 -20.20 -3.02 -3.72
CA ALA A 88 -20.47 -4.18 -2.87
C ALA A 88 -20.18 -3.90 -1.38
N ALA A 89 -19.26 -2.99 -1.10
CA ALA A 89 -18.92 -2.54 0.25
C ALA A 89 -19.85 -1.46 0.83
N SER A 90 -20.90 -1.06 0.10
CA SER A 90 -21.87 -0.06 0.53
C SER A 90 -23.12 -0.73 1.10
N THR A 91 -23.69 -0.12 2.13
CA THR A 91 -25.02 -0.49 2.67
C THR A 91 -26.16 -0.05 1.74
N ASN A 92 -25.89 0.85 0.78
CA ASN A 92 -26.85 1.31 -0.21
C ASN A 92 -26.20 1.45 -1.61
N PRO A 93 -25.98 0.31 -2.31
CA PRO A 93 -25.22 0.27 -3.56
C PRO A 93 -25.81 1.13 -4.69
N SER A 94 -27.15 1.24 -4.76
CA SER A 94 -27.85 1.98 -5.81
C SER A 94 -27.63 3.49 -5.69
N LYS A 95 -27.66 4.05 -4.47
CA LYS A 95 -27.40 5.48 -4.20
C LYS A 95 -25.94 5.86 -4.46
N GLN A 96 -25.03 4.91 -4.30
CA GLN A 96 -23.59 5.14 -4.46
C GLN A 96 -23.14 5.13 -5.92
N SER A 97 -23.83 4.40 -6.79
CA SER A 97 -23.54 4.31 -8.23
C SER A 97 -23.52 5.68 -8.93
N ARG A 98 -24.40 6.60 -8.52
CA ARG A 98 -24.55 7.94 -9.10
C ARG A 98 -23.53 8.96 -8.59
N LYS A 99 -22.66 8.57 -7.64
CA LYS A 99 -21.72 9.49 -6.98
C LYS A 99 -20.28 9.35 -7.47
N ILE A 100 -19.88 8.24 -8.09
CA ILE A 100 -18.48 8.07 -8.51
C ILE A 100 -18.19 9.02 -9.67
N LYS A 101 -17.36 10.02 -9.41
CA LYS A 101 -16.95 11.00 -10.43
C LYS A 101 -15.68 10.57 -11.14
N LYS A 102 -14.68 10.05 -10.41
CA LYS A 102 -13.40 9.59 -10.94
C LYS A 102 -12.84 8.42 -10.14
N VAL A 103 -12.04 7.60 -10.81
CA VAL A 103 -11.18 6.59 -10.20
C VAL A 103 -9.75 6.87 -10.64
N LEU A 104 -8.85 7.04 -9.68
CA LEU A 104 -7.44 7.34 -9.91
C LEU A 104 -6.62 6.17 -9.40
N ARG A 105 -5.75 5.59 -10.24
CA ARG A 105 -4.72 4.64 -9.80
C ARG A 105 -3.56 5.41 -9.19
N VAL A 106 -3.14 5.01 -7.99
CA VAL A 106 -1.98 5.57 -7.29
C VAL A 106 -0.70 4.95 -7.83
N ASN A 107 0.27 5.80 -8.18
CA ASN A 107 1.59 5.36 -8.63
C ASN A 107 2.57 5.36 -7.45
N ASN A 108 2.76 4.20 -6.83
CA ASN A 108 3.70 4.02 -5.72
C ASN A 108 5.14 3.92 -6.24
N THR A 109 6.11 4.43 -5.48
CA THR A 109 7.54 4.22 -5.79
C THR A 109 7.93 2.79 -5.49
N VAL A 110 9.06 2.36 -6.07
CA VAL A 110 9.69 1.07 -5.76
C VAL A 110 9.90 0.95 -4.24
N ASP A 111 10.43 1.97 -3.57
CA ASP A 111 10.65 1.95 -2.12
C ASP A 111 9.37 1.69 -1.29
N ILE A 112 8.22 2.24 -1.72
CA ILE A 112 6.94 2.03 -1.02
C ILE A 112 6.49 0.57 -1.21
N LEU A 113 6.63 0.05 -2.42
CA LEU A 113 6.29 -1.35 -2.74
C LEU A 113 7.20 -2.32 -1.98
N GLU A 114 8.51 -2.10 -1.97
CA GLU A 114 9.47 -2.93 -1.25
C GLU A 114 9.21 -2.95 0.25
N LYS A 115 8.86 -1.80 0.87
CA LYS A 115 8.49 -1.76 2.28
C LYS A 115 7.23 -2.59 2.56
N PHE A 116 6.23 -2.50 1.70
CA PHE A 116 4.99 -3.27 1.81
C PHE A 116 5.24 -4.78 1.68
N GLU A 117 6.02 -5.19 0.68
CA GLU A 117 6.38 -6.59 0.46
C GLU A 117 7.27 -7.15 1.58
N LYS A 118 8.25 -6.38 2.06
CA LYS A 118 9.07 -6.76 3.21
C LYS A 118 8.23 -6.93 4.49
N TYR A 119 7.25 -6.06 4.70
CA TYR A 119 6.31 -6.20 5.81
C TYR A 119 5.48 -7.48 5.67
N ARG A 120 4.96 -7.79 4.47
CA ARG A 120 4.25 -9.05 4.19
C ARG A 120 5.10 -10.27 4.58
N GLU A 121 6.35 -10.34 4.14
CA GLU A 121 7.23 -11.47 4.46
C GLU A 121 7.55 -11.55 5.96
N THR A 122 7.68 -10.41 6.64
CA THR A 122 7.87 -10.36 8.10
C THR A 122 6.66 -10.95 8.84
N VAL A 123 5.44 -10.60 8.42
CA VAL A 123 4.20 -11.15 8.98
C VAL A 123 4.09 -12.65 8.71
N LYS A 124 4.37 -13.10 7.49
CA LYS A 124 4.34 -14.53 7.13
C LYS A 124 5.31 -15.35 7.98
N ARG A 125 6.54 -14.87 8.15
CA ARG A 125 7.56 -15.52 8.97
C ARG A 125 7.12 -15.62 10.44
N ARG A 126 6.69 -14.51 11.05
CA ARG A 126 6.19 -14.52 12.44
C ARG A 126 4.98 -15.45 12.59
N SER A 127 4.08 -15.43 11.62
CA SER A 127 2.91 -16.31 11.61
C SER A 127 3.30 -17.78 11.50
N PHE A 128 4.33 -18.11 10.72
CA PHE A 128 4.82 -19.48 10.64
C PHE A 128 5.44 -19.96 11.96
N GLU A 129 6.22 -19.11 12.63
CA GLU A 129 6.84 -19.41 13.94
C GLU A 129 5.79 -19.70 15.01
N HIS A 130 4.65 -19.00 14.98
CA HIS A 130 3.54 -19.17 15.91
C HIS A 130 2.40 -20.07 15.37
N LYS A 131 2.68 -20.92 14.38
CA LYS A 131 1.70 -21.80 13.71
C LYS A 131 0.82 -22.62 14.67
N TYR A 132 1.35 -23.00 15.83
CA TYR A 132 0.66 -23.85 16.80
C TYR A 132 -0.30 -23.09 17.73
N ASN A 133 -0.41 -21.77 17.60
CA ASN A 133 -1.42 -20.99 18.31
C ASN A 133 -2.79 -21.14 17.61
N ASN A 134 -3.80 -21.63 18.33
CA ASN A 134 -5.13 -21.98 17.79
C ASN A 134 -5.94 -20.82 17.17
N ASN A 135 -5.47 -19.57 17.26
CA ASN A 135 -6.20 -18.37 16.81
C ASN A 135 -5.66 -17.78 15.49
N MET A 136 -4.78 -18.48 14.77
CA MET A 136 -4.15 -17.96 13.56
C MET A 136 -4.94 -18.27 12.27
N HIS A 137 -5.22 -17.25 11.47
CA HIS A 137 -5.80 -17.43 10.14
C HIS A 137 -4.78 -18.05 9.17
N PRO A 138 -5.10 -19.12 8.41
CA PRO A 138 -4.14 -19.77 7.50
C PRO A 138 -3.50 -18.81 6.48
N ARG A 139 -4.27 -17.81 6.03
CA ARG A 139 -3.78 -16.77 5.12
C ARG A 139 -2.64 -15.92 5.70
N SER A 140 -2.53 -15.80 7.02
CA SER A 140 -1.42 -15.06 7.66
C SER A 140 -0.06 -15.64 7.30
N ILE A 141 0.03 -16.95 7.05
CA ILE A 141 1.27 -17.64 6.61
C ILE A 141 1.45 -17.58 5.09
N VAL A 142 0.36 -17.57 4.33
CA VAL A 142 0.38 -17.62 2.85
C VAL A 142 0.66 -16.25 2.24
N ASP A 143 -0.16 -15.25 2.57
CA ASP A 143 -0.14 -13.93 1.95
C ASP A 143 -0.05 -12.79 2.99
N GLY A 144 0.18 -13.12 4.27
CA GLY A 144 0.15 -12.16 5.37
C GLY A 144 -1.27 -11.72 5.76
N ASN A 145 -2.28 -12.53 5.41
CA ASN A 145 -3.69 -12.19 5.55
C ASN A 145 -4.00 -10.88 4.83
N GLU A 146 -3.70 -10.85 3.54
CA GLU A 146 -3.84 -9.64 2.75
C GLU A 146 -5.31 -9.30 2.48
N LEU A 147 -5.74 -8.10 2.82
CA LEU A 147 -7.12 -7.65 2.64
C LEU A 147 -7.17 -6.38 1.79
N LEU A 148 -8.30 -6.18 1.12
CA LEU A 148 -8.63 -4.88 0.55
C LEU A 148 -9.51 -4.13 1.55
N GLN A 149 -9.12 -2.90 1.88
CA GLN A 149 -9.86 -2.05 2.81
C GLN A 149 -10.00 -0.62 2.30
N PHE A 150 -10.96 0.10 2.85
CA PHE A 150 -11.22 1.49 2.53
C PHE A 150 -10.70 2.44 3.60
N HIS A 151 -10.07 3.52 3.17
CA HIS A 151 -9.80 4.69 4.00
C HIS A 151 -10.64 5.87 3.48
N VAL A 152 -11.70 6.21 4.21
CA VAL A 152 -12.61 7.30 3.84
C VAL A 152 -12.03 8.65 4.27
N THR A 153 -11.91 9.59 3.33
CA THR A 153 -11.24 10.88 3.51
C THR A 153 -11.88 11.97 2.63
N THR A 154 -11.21 13.11 2.50
CA THR A 154 -11.65 14.24 1.67
C THR A 154 -10.60 14.70 0.68
N MET A 155 -11.06 15.32 -0.40
CA MET A 155 -10.22 15.89 -1.46
C MET A 155 -10.74 17.27 -1.85
N THR A 156 -9.87 18.28 -1.82
CA THR A 156 -10.22 19.69 -2.09
C THR A 156 -9.70 20.18 -3.44
N CYS A 157 -8.59 19.62 -3.92
CA CYS A 157 -7.97 19.98 -5.18
C CYS A 157 -8.73 19.50 -6.43
N TYR A 158 -9.94 18.99 -6.22
CA TYR A 158 -10.84 18.52 -7.25
C TYR A 158 -12.09 19.40 -7.35
N SER A 159 -11.84 20.67 -7.62
CA SER A 159 -12.90 21.63 -7.91
C SER A 159 -12.55 22.47 -9.13
N GLY A 160 -13.16 22.10 -10.26
CA GLY A 160 -13.22 22.92 -11.47
C GLY A 160 -11.96 22.94 -12.36
N LYS A 161 -12.21 22.69 -13.66
CA LYS A 161 -11.39 23.01 -14.86
C LYS A 161 -9.95 22.51 -14.99
N LYS A 162 -9.30 21.94 -13.97
CA LYS A 162 -7.99 21.29 -14.16
C LYS A 162 -8.16 19.88 -14.74
N LYS A 163 -7.81 19.73 -16.02
CA LYS A 163 -7.99 18.51 -16.83
C LYS A 163 -7.08 17.34 -16.43
N ILE A 164 -6.03 17.57 -15.64
CA ILE A 164 -5.00 16.55 -15.36
C ILE A 164 -4.70 16.52 -13.86
N ILE A 165 -5.10 15.44 -13.17
CA ILE A 165 -4.74 15.16 -11.77
C ILE A 165 -3.52 14.24 -11.76
N SER A 166 -2.45 14.57 -12.48
CA SER A 166 -1.25 13.71 -12.51
C SER A 166 -0.37 13.92 -11.28
N GLU A 167 -0.56 15.03 -10.56
CA GLU A 167 0.30 15.49 -9.47
C GLU A 167 -0.51 15.74 -8.19
N ILE A 168 0.16 15.61 -7.04
CA ILE A 168 -0.38 16.06 -5.75
C ILE A 168 -0.44 17.59 -5.70
N CYS A 169 -1.52 18.13 -5.16
CA CYS A 169 -1.65 19.57 -4.96
C CYS A 169 -0.84 20.05 -3.74
N LYS A 170 -0.52 21.35 -3.72
CA LYS A 170 0.11 22.00 -2.55
C LYS A 170 -0.89 22.48 -1.50
N ASP A 171 -2.19 22.28 -1.70
CA ASP A 171 -3.22 22.69 -0.74
C ASP A 171 -3.11 21.80 0.51
N PRO A 172 -2.73 22.36 1.67
CA PRO A 172 -2.58 21.58 2.88
C PRO A 172 -3.91 20.97 3.31
N SER A 173 -5.07 21.53 2.93
CA SER A 173 -6.38 20.99 3.29
C SER A 173 -6.82 19.76 2.46
N CYS A 174 -6.10 19.42 1.39
CA CYS A 174 -6.39 18.22 0.62
C CYS A 174 -5.88 16.96 1.34
N CYS A 175 -6.77 16.24 2.01
CA CYS A 175 -6.39 15.08 2.82
C CYS A 175 -5.82 13.93 1.97
N VAL A 176 -6.35 13.67 0.78
CA VAL A 176 -5.81 12.67 -0.16
C VAL A 176 -4.36 12.99 -0.53
N CYS A 177 -4.10 14.19 -1.06
CA CYS A 177 -2.75 14.55 -1.52
C CYS A 177 -1.74 14.54 -0.37
N ARG A 178 -2.15 15.06 0.81
CA ARG A 178 -1.30 15.05 2.00
C ARG A 178 -0.94 13.63 2.43
N LEU A 179 -1.94 12.74 2.50
CA LEU A 179 -1.73 11.35 2.89
C LEU A 179 -0.82 10.61 1.93
N LEU A 180 -1.02 10.77 0.61
CA LEU A 180 -0.16 10.11 -0.37
C LEU A 180 1.26 10.66 -0.36
N GLN A 181 1.43 11.97 -0.14
CA GLN A 181 2.74 12.60 -0.05
C GLN A 181 3.51 12.19 1.21
N SER A 182 2.86 12.17 2.38
CA SER A 182 3.52 11.86 3.66
C SER A 182 3.51 10.37 4.02
N GLY A 183 2.69 9.57 3.34
CA GLY A 183 2.32 8.24 3.78
C GLY A 183 1.33 8.26 4.96
N PHE A 184 0.85 7.06 5.32
CA PHE A 184 0.13 6.84 6.57
C PHE A 184 1.11 7.03 7.75
N ARG A 185 0.64 7.66 8.83
CA ARG A 185 1.47 7.90 10.01
C ARG A 185 1.22 6.81 11.04
N ASN A 186 2.30 6.28 11.60
CA ASN A 186 2.24 5.44 12.79
C ASN A 186 1.78 6.33 13.95
N SER A 187 0.53 6.14 14.38
CA SER A 187 -0.07 6.86 15.49
C SER A 187 -0.28 5.90 16.66
N ARG A 188 -0.44 6.42 17.88
CA ARG A 188 -0.77 5.58 19.04
C ARG A 188 -2.06 4.79 18.83
N ASP A 189 -3.01 5.40 18.10
CA ASP A 189 -4.31 4.82 17.79
C ASP A 189 -4.28 3.94 16.52
N GLY A 190 -3.10 3.78 15.90
CA GLY A 190 -2.92 3.08 14.63
C GLY A 190 -3.51 3.80 13.43
N ILE A 191 -3.72 3.04 12.37
CA ILE A 191 -4.32 3.47 11.10
C ILE A 191 -5.65 2.72 10.96
N GLN A 192 -6.74 3.46 11.08
CA GLN A 192 -8.08 2.91 10.93
C GLN A 192 -8.47 2.79 9.45
N LEU A 193 -8.97 1.62 9.11
CA LEU A 193 -9.47 1.20 7.81
C LEU A 193 -10.83 0.54 8.00
N SER A 194 -11.67 0.55 6.97
CA SER A 194 -13.02 -0.01 7.03
C SER A 194 -13.29 -0.95 5.87
N THR A 195 -14.06 -2.00 6.14
CA THR A 195 -14.63 -2.84 5.08
C THR A 195 -15.76 -2.15 4.35
N SER A 196 -16.34 -1.09 4.93
CA SER A 196 -17.43 -0.33 4.33
C SER A 196 -16.93 0.90 3.59
N SER A 197 -17.48 1.10 2.39
CA SER A 197 -17.29 2.32 1.61
C SER A 197 -18.14 3.49 2.09
N ASP A 198 -19.05 3.27 3.04
CA ASP A 198 -19.95 4.26 3.65
C ASP A 198 -19.47 4.75 5.02
N ALA A 199 -18.33 4.25 5.51
CA ALA A 199 -17.80 4.62 6.81
C ALA A 199 -17.76 6.15 6.99
N PRO A 200 -18.16 6.66 8.18
CA PRO A 200 -18.11 8.09 8.47
C PRO A 200 -16.68 8.62 8.32
N CYS A 201 -16.56 9.83 7.78
CA CYS A 201 -15.28 10.53 7.73
C CYS A 201 -15.25 11.60 8.83
N GLU A 202 -14.58 11.33 9.94
CA GLU A 202 -14.44 12.29 11.04
C GLU A 202 -13.78 13.61 10.62
N ARG A 203 -12.96 13.58 9.57
CA ARG A 203 -12.32 14.78 9.03
C ARG A 203 -13.25 15.57 8.11
N ALA A 204 -14.30 14.95 7.56
CA ALA A 204 -15.23 15.65 6.68
C ALA A 204 -16.03 16.73 7.41
N SER A 205 -16.41 16.49 8.68
CA SER A 205 -17.13 17.48 9.51
C SER A 205 -16.30 18.75 9.73
N ARG A 206 -14.98 18.63 9.89
CA ARG A 206 -14.07 19.79 10.10
C ARG A 206 -13.99 20.72 8.89
N PHE A 207 -14.39 20.25 7.72
CA PHE A 207 -14.33 21.02 6.47
C PHE A 207 -15.71 21.22 5.83
N SER A 208 -16.81 20.91 6.53
CA SER A 208 -18.19 21.03 6.01
C SER A 208 -18.53 22.43 5.50
N ASN A 209 -17.91 23.45 6.09
CA ASN A 209 -18.18 24.85 5.77
C ASN A 209 -17.36 25.36 4.56
N ARG A 210 -16.43 24.56 4.04
CA ARG A 210 -15.64 24.94 2.87
C ARG A 210 -16.38 24.51 1.61
N LYS A 211 -16.71 25.49 0.76
CA LYS A 211 -17.07 25.25 -0.64
C LYS A 211 -15.97 24.36 -1.24
N ASN A 212 -16.34 23.40 -2.09
CA ASN A 212 -15.41 22.57 -2.89
C ASN A 212 -14.75 21.34 -2.24
N VAL A 213 -15.15 20.93 -1.03
CA VAL A 213 -14.67 19.68 -0.43
C VAL A 213 -15.46 18.49 -0.98
N LYS A 214 -14.77 17.52 -1.58
CA LYS A 214 -15.37 16.28 -2.05
C LYS A 214 -15.02 15.12 -1.12
N ARG A 215 -15.98 14.21 -0.91
CA ARG A 215 -15.71 12.93 -0.26
C ARG A 215 -14.84 12.10 -1.20
N ALA A 216 -13.79 11.50 -0.65
CA ALA A 216 -12.91 10.61 -1.38
C ALA A 216 -12.71 9.33 -0.58
N VAL A 217 -12.50 8.22 -1.27
CA VAL A 217 -12.23 6.93 -0.65
C VAL A 217 -10.97 6.35 -1.26
N ILE A 218 -10.00 6.02 -0.42
CA ILE A 218 -8.77 5.38 -0.86
C ILE A 218 -8.97 3.87 -0.67
N VAL A 219 -8.78 3.12 -1.74
CA VAL A 219 -8.76 1.66 -1.73
C VAL A 219 -7.33 1.22 -1.46
N CYS A 220 -7.13 0.53 -0.33
CA CYS A 220 -5.82 0.09 0.13
C CYS A 220 -5.73 -1.44 0.10
N ARG A 221 -4.61 -1.97 -0.37
CA ARG A 221 -4.15 -3.31 -0.01
C ARG A 221 -3.51 -3.23 1.36
N ILE A 222 -3.84 -4.17 2.24
CA ILE A 222 -3.33 -4.18 3.61
C ILE A 222 -2.85 -5.57 4.01
N ILE A 223 -1.79 -5.63 4.82
CA ILE A 223 -1.33 -6.88 5.44
C ILE A 223 -1.91 -6.92 6.85
N ALA A 224 -2.99 -7.68 7.06
CA ALA A 224 -3.69 -7.71 8.35
C ALA A 224 -2.98 -8.59 9.38
N GLY A 225 -2.21 -9.58 8.93
CA GLY A 225 -1.50 -10.54 9.77
C GLY A 225 -2.41 -11.25 10.76
N ARG A 226 -1.95 -11.36 12.01
CA ARG A 226 -2.74 -11.85 13.14
C ARG A 226 -3.67 -10.74 13.63
N VAL A 227 -4.96 -11.00 13.57
CA VAL A 227 -6.01 -10.07 13.96
C VAL A 227 -6.58 -10.48 15.31
N VAL A 228 -6.65 -9.54 16.25
CA VAL A 228 -7.35 -9.73 17.52
C VAL A 228 -8.60 -8.86 17.58
N ASN A 229 -9.67 -9.35 18.21
CA ASN A 229 -10.80 -8.47 18.52
C ASN A 229 -10.41 -7.55 19.69
N LYS A 230 -10.78 -6.27 19.62
CA LYS A 230 -10.46 -5.27 20.63
C LYS A 230 -10.83 -5.70 22.05
N ASP A 231 -11.91 -6.46 22.20
CA ASP A 231 -12.41 -6.94 23.50
C ASP A 231 -11.62 -8.15 24.05
N ASN A 232 -10.81 -8.80 23.20
CA ASN A 232 -10.05 -10.02 23.51
C ASN A 232 -8.54 -9.80 23.48
N ILE A 233 -8.07 -8.57 23.69
CA ILE A 233 -6.64 -8.27 23.69
C ILE A 233 -6.01 -8.88 24.95
N ASN A 234 -5.28 -9.98 24.77
CA ASN A 234 -4.49 -10.60 25.82
C ASN A 234 -3.16 -9.85 26.01
N LEU A 235 -2.89 -9.40 27.23
CA LEU A 235 -1.65 -8.71 27.58
C LEU A 235 -0.48 -9.71 27.60
N GLY A 236 0.24 -9.81 26.48
CA GLY A 236 1.38 -10.73 26.31
C GLY A 236 1.51 -11.31 24.91
N GLU A 237 0.45 -11.27 24.10
CA GLU A 237 0.50 -11.66 22.69
C GLU A 237 0.62 -10.44 21.78
N GLU A 238 1.54 -10.50 20.81
CA GLU A 238 1.68 -9.46 19.79
C GLU A 238 0.77 -9.76 18.60
N TYR A 239 -0.09 -8.81 18.24
CA TYR A 239 -0.95 -8.88 17.05
C TYR A 239 -0.55 -7.81 16.05
N ASP A 240 -0.72 -8.13 14.77
CA ASP A 240 -0.39 -7.23 13.66
C ASP A 240 -1.49 -6.18 13.46
N SER A 241 -2.75 -6.55 13.73
CA SER A 241 -3.90 -5.66 13.65
C SER A 241 -5.00 -5.98 14.66
N VAL A 242 -5.87 -4.99 14.87
CA VAL A 242 -7.01 -5.09 15.79
C VAL A 242 -8.30 -4.89 15.02
N ALA A 243 -9.19 -5.87 15.07
CA ALA A 243 -10.57 -5.71 14.62
C ALA A 243 -11.34 -4.97 15.71
N SER A 244 -12.02 -3.89 15.33
CA SER A 244 -12.89 -3.12 16.20
C SER A 244 -14.28 -3.09 15.58
N GLY A 245 -15.27 -3.64 16.29
CA GLY A 245 -16.62 -3.78 15.80
C GLY A 245 -17.62 -3.90 16.95
N LEU A 246 -17.86 -2.80 17.64
CA LEU A 246 -19.00 -2.67 18.55
C LEU A 246 -20.08 -1.86 17.82
N HIS A 247 -21.18 -2.54 17.49
CA HIS A 247 -22.53 -1.95 17.34
C HIS A 247 -22.94 -1.17 16.07
N LEU A 248 -22.09 -0.99 15.05
CA LEU A 248 -22.55 -0.43 13.76
C LEU A 248 -22.01 -1.27 12.61
N SER A 249 -22.82 -1.47 11.57
CA SER A 249 -22.71 -2.41 10.45
C SER A 249 -21.40 -2.41 9.60
N SER A 250 -20.35 -1.73 10.05
CA SER A 250 -19.07 -1.57 9.35
C SER A 250 -17.92 -2.05 10.23
N GLN A 251 -17.38 -3.23 9.93
CA GLN A 251 -16.18 -3.74 10.59
C GLN A 251 -14.99 -2.81 10.27
N CYS A 252 -14.33 -2.31 11.31
CA CYS A 252 -13.11 -1.51 11.17
C CYS A 252 -11.90 -2.34 11.58
N LEU A 253 -10.80 -2.15 10.86
CA LEU A 253 -9.51 -2.75 11.18
C LEU A 253 -8.52 -1.64 11.49
N ILE A 254 -7.76 -1.80 12.57
CA ILE A 254 -6.71 -0.88 12.99
C ILE A 254 -5.37 -1.58 12.82
N VAL A 255 -4.51 -1.03 11.96
CA VAL A 255 -3.14 -1.52 11.75
C VAL A 255 -2.14 -0.55 12.39
N LYS A 256 -1.07 -1.05 13.01
CA LYS A 256 -0.11 -0.21 13.75
C LYS A 256 1.02 0.33 12.88
N ASP A 257 1.44 -0.44 11.88
CA ASP A 257 2.57 -0.11 11.00
C ASP A 257 2.06 0.39 9.65
N SER A 258 2.53 1.56 9.21
CA SER A 258 2.20 2.14 7.92
C SER A 258 2.73 1.34 6.74
N SER A 259 3.78 0.53 6.93
CA SER A 259 4.30 -0.41 5.93
C SER A 259 3.30 -1.53 5.65
N ALA A 260 2.32 -1.74 6.52
CA ALA A 260 1.22 -2.69 6.31
C ALA A 260 0.15 -2.17 5.33
N VAL A 261 0.23 -0.91 4.87
CA VAL A 261 -0.82 -0.26 4.08
C VAL A 261 -0.27 0.25 2.75
N LEU A 262 -0.83 -0.22 1.66
CA LEU A 262 -0.51 0.23 0.31
C LEU A 262 -1.74 0.88 -0.35
N PRO A 263 -1.76 2.22 -0.53
CA PRO A 263 -2.83 2.87 -1.27
C PRO A 263 -2.73 2.52 -2.76
N CYS A 264 -3.82 2.01 -3.34
CA CYS A 264 -3.84 1.54 -4.72
C CYS A 264 -4.71 2.41 -5.64
N PHE A 265 -5.89 2.83 -5.14
CA PHE A 265 -6.82 3.64 -5.92
C PHE A 265 -7.44 4.74 -5.06
N VAL A 266 -7.83 5.85 -5.69
CA VAL A 266 -8.63 6.92 -5.09
C VAL A 266 -9.92 7.04 -5.88
N ILE A 267 -11.05 6.89 -5.18
CA ILE A 267 -12.39 7.10 -5.71
C ILE A 267 -12.85 8.47 -5.24
N VAL A 268 -13.17 9.35 -6.19
CA VAL A 268 -13.67 10.69 -5.90
C VAL A 268 -15.17 10.72 -6.09
N LEU A 269 -15.89 11.18 -5.07
CA LEU A 269 -17.34 11.22 -5.08
C LEU A 269 -17.87 12.64 -5.33
N ASN A 270 -19.08 12.72 -5.89
CA ASN A 270 -19.85 13.95 -6.05
C ASN A 270 -20.29 14.55 -4.71
#